data_AF-A0AAV5F1I6-F1
#
_entry.id   AF-A0AAV5F1I6-F1
#
_cell.length_a   1.000
_cell.length_b   1.000
_cell.length_c   1.000
_cell.angle_alpha   90.00
_cell.angle_beta   90.00
_cell.angle_gamma   90.00
#
_symmetry.space_group_name_H-M   'P 1'
#
loop_
_entity.id
_entity.type
_entity.pdbx_description
1 polymer ?
#
loop_
_entity_poly.entity_id
_entity_poly.type
_entity_poly.pdbx_seq_one_letter_code
_entity_poly.pdbx_strand_id
1 'polypeptide(L)'
;MGGHEPRCILTDEDSSIAAALRIVYPRTEHRLCRWHILRKHREALNALYANYEGLKDDLDSAINHPLTVAEFESCWAAMLDKYSLHENVTLSSLYDLRRKWIPAFFKSVFCGRMTSTQRSESTNNMVKNDFADHMTSIHMFAKHMQRFIEKRKRAAGHETLQCQSRINSSSSWQFEVQMSRAYSRAVFLKIRGTMKRCGAYRVETDPTLGDHHYLVQHTSKSNRYSWSQHKFKVTANASNGSYMCECKTWEHTGTYAYIYTVIHSHLLEL
;
A
#
# COMPACT_ATOMS: atom_id res chain seq x y z
N MET A 1 12.89 -3.54 17.02
CA MET A 1 13.51 -2.64 16.04
C MET A 1 14.89 -2.32 16.59
N GLY A 2 15.95 -3.01 16.14
CA GLY A 2 17.26 -3.04 16.79
C GLY A 2 18.06 -1.72 16.72
N GLY A 3 17.53 -0.63 17.28
CA GLY A 3 18.20 0.67 17.37
C GLY A 3 18.23 1.50 16.08
N HIS A 4 17.74 0.99 14.96
CA HIS A 4 17.70 1.72 13.70
C HIS A 4 16.45 2.60 13.57
N GLU A 5 16.60 3.78 12.95
CA GLU A 5 15.47 4.64 12.64
C GLU A 5 14.50 3.97 11.65
N PRO A 6 13.19 4.27 11.75
CA PRO A 6 12.21 3.75 10.79
C PRO A 6 12.51 4.25 9.37
N ARG A 7 12.27 3.43 8.34
CA ARG A 7 12.41 3.92 6.95
C ARG A 7 11.35 4.94 6.56
N CYS A 8 10.15 4.83 7.13
CA CYS A 8 9.03 5.70 6.83
C CYS A 8 8.16 5.87 8.08
N ILE A 9 7.68 7.10 8.29
CA ILE A 9 6.70 7.44 9.33
C ILE A 9 5.52 8.13 8.66
N LEU A 10 4.32 7.64 8.97
CA LEU A 10 3.06 8.25 8.55
C LEU A 10 2.41 8.99 9.71
N THR A 11 2.04 10.24 9.48
CA THR A 11 1.34 11.07 10.46
C THR A 11 0.16 11.78 9.82
N ASP A 12 -0.63 12.47 10.63
CA ASP A 12 -1.48 13.56 10.19
C ASP A 12 -0.66 14.80 9.80
N GLU A 13 -1.35 15.82 9.30
CA GLU A 13 -0.77 17.08 8.84
C GLU A 13 -0.45 18.00 10.03
N ASP A 14 0.58 17.65 10.79
CA ASP A 14 1.10 18.43 11.92
C ASP A 14 2.50 18.99 11.60
N SER A 15 2.62 20.32 11.62
CA SER A 15 3.87 21.02 11.30
C SER A 15 4.97 20.81 12.35
N SER A 16 4.59 20.67 13.63
CA SER A 16 5.51 20.45 14.73
C SER A 16 6.10 19.04 14.67
N ILE A 17 5.25 18.03 14.41
CA ILE A 17 5.70 16.65 14.19
C ILE A 17 6.61 16.60 12.96
N ALA A 18 6.23 17.25 11.86
CA ALA A 18 7.06 17.30 10.66
C ALA A 18 8.43 17.98 10.88
N ALA A 19 8.51 18.97 11.77
CA ALA A 19 9.77 19.62 12.15
C ALA A 19 10.61 18.72 13.06
N ALA A 20 9.99 18.12 14.08
CA ALA A 20 10.66 17.20 15.00
C ALA A 20 11.23 15.98 14.28
N LEU A 21 10.48 15.38 13.33
CA LEU A 21 10.96 14.24 12.54
C LEU A 21 12.21 14.57 11.72
N ARG A 22 12.29 15.79 11.17
CA ARG A 22 13.48 16.23 10.42
C ARG A 22 14.74 16.34 11.29
N ILE A 23 14.58 16.60 12.59
CA ILE A 23 15.68 16.72 13.55
C ILE A 23 16.04 15.35 14.12
N VAL A 24 15.04 14.59 14.58
CA VAL A 24 15.24 13.33 15.31
C VAL A 24 15.56 12.17 14.37
N TYR A 25 14.94 12.15 13.17
CA TYR A 25 15.07 11.06 12.20
C TYR A 25 15.30 11.56 10.77
N PRO A 26 16.48 12.13 10.48
CA PRO A 26 16.74 12.82 9.22
C PRO A 26 16.72 11.91 7.99
N ARG A 27 16.89 10.58 8.13
CA ARG A 27 16.82 9.63 7.00
C ARG A 27 15.45 8.96 6.89
N THR A 28 14.50 9.31 7.76
CA THR A 28 13.14 8.78 7.71
C THR A 28 12.29 9.54 6.70
N GLU A 29 11.65 8.82 5.79
CA GLU A 29 10.68 9.41 4.87
C GLU A 29 9.38 9.74 5.61
N HIS A 30 9.12 11.03 5.81
CA HIS A 30 7.86 11.51 6.38
C HIS A 30 6.77 11.54 5.29
N ARG A 31 5.64 10.88 5.58
CA ARG A 31 4.47 10.84 4.70
C ARG A 31 3.20 11.19 5.47
N LEU A 32 2.23 11.73 4.75
CA LEU A 32 0.95 12.10 5.32
C LEU A 32 -0.06 10.98 5.08
N CYS A 33 -0.85 10.71 6.11
CA CYS A 33 -1.89 9.73 6.01
C CYS A 33 -3.02 10.22 5.11
N ARG A 34 -3.27 9.47 4.03
CA ARG A 34 -4.39 9.70 3.10
C ARG A 34 -5.73 9.94 3.81
N TRP A 35 -6.07 9.12 4.80
CA TRP A 35 -7.37 9.26 5.47
C TRP A 35 -7.50 10.58 6.21
N HIS A 36 -6.44 11.02 6.91
CA HIS A 36 -6.44 12.29 7.62
C HIS A 36 -6.55 13.47 6.64
N ILE A 37 -5.82 13.40 5.52
CA ILE A 37 -5.89 14.39 4.44
C ILE A 37 -7.32 14.47 3.88
N LEU A 38 -7.91 13.35 3.47
CA LEU A 38 -9.26 13.35 2.92
C LEU A 38 -10.32 13.73 3.97
N ARG A 39 -10.13 13.36 5.24
CA ARG A 39 -11.04 13.73 6.34
C ARG A 39 -11.02 15.22 6.61
N LYS A 40 -9.86 15.88 6.56
CA LYS A 40 -9.72 17.33 6.72
C LYS A 40 -10.57 18.08 5.69
N HIS A 41 -10.69 17.54 4.48
CA HIS A 41 -11.49 18.11 3.39
C HIS A 41 -12.88 17.47 3.23
N ARG A 42 -13.36 16.69 4.22
CA ARG A 42 -14.55 15.84 4.08
C ARG A 42 -15.81 16.62 3.68
N GLU A 43 -16.07 17.76 4.32
CA GLU A 43 -17.28 18.54 4.07
C GLU A 43 -17.30 19.11 2.65
N ALA A 44 -16.19 19.73 2.23
CA ALA A 44 -16.05 20.25 0.87
C ALA A 44 -16.09 19.14 -0.19
N LEU A 45 -15.44 18.00 0.07
CA LEU A 45 -15.50 16.84 -0.82
C LEU A 45 -16.92 16.27 -0.92
N ASN A 46 -17.66 16.20 0.19
CA ASN A 46 -19.05 15.73 0.18
C ASN A 46 -19.96 16.67 -0.62
N ALA A 47 -19.76 17.99 -0.53
CA ALA A 47 -20.49 18.96 -1.34
C ALA A 47 -20.20 18.75 -2.83
N LEU A 48 -18.95 18.50 -3.20
CA LEU A 48 -18.57 18.15 -4.58
C LEU A 48 -19.23 16.84 -5.02
N TYR A 49 -19.20 15.79 -4.21
CA TYR A 49 -19.81 14.50 -4.56
C TYR A 49 -21.33 14.60 -4.73
N ALA A 50 -22.00 15.51 -4.01
CA ALA A 50 -23.42 15.75 -4.17
C ALA A 50 -23.73 16.49 -5.49
N ASN A 51 -22.82 17.34 -5.95
CA ASN A 51 -22.99 18.15 -7.17
C ASN A 51 -22.54 17.42 -8.45
N TYR A 52 -21.65 16.43 -8.34
CA TYR A 52 -21.04 15.74 -9.47
C TYR A 52 -21.14 14.23 -9.32
N GLU A 53 -22.06 13.63 -10.09
CA GLU A 53 -22.22 12.18 -10.13
C GLU A 53 -20.94 11.49 -10.65
N GLY A 54 -20.53 10.41 -9.99
CA GLY A 54 -19.34 9.64 -10.33
C GLY A 54 -18.00 10.25 -9.89
N LEU A 55 -17.96 11.52 -9.45
CA LEU A 55 -16.70 12.20 -9.05
C LEU A 55 -15.99 11.44 -7.92
N LYS A 56 -16.74 10.86 -6.99
CA LYS A 56 -16.16 10.09 -5.89
C LYS A 56 -15.40 8.86 -6.39
N ASP A 57 -15.95 8.16 -7.37
CA ASP A 57 -15.34 6.96 -7.93
C ASP A 57 -14.14 7.33 -8.81
N ASP A 58 -14.24 8.41 -9.59
CA ASP A 58 -13.13 8.94 -10.39
C ASP A 58 -11.97 9.43 -9.51
N LEU A 59 -12.26 10.12 -8.41
CA LEU A 59 -11.24 10.56 -7.45
C LEU A 59 -10.61 9.35 -6.73
N ASP A 60 -11.40 8.36 -6.29
CA ASP A 60 -10.84 7.16 -5.67
C ASP A 60 -9.98 6.37 -6.67
N SER A 61 -10.41 6.29 -7.92
CA SER A 61 -9.65 5.71 -9.03
C SER A 61 -8.33 6.43 -9.24
N ALA A 62 -8.34 7.77 -9.37
CA ALA A 62 -7.15 8.60 -9.56
C ALA A 62 -6.16 8.51 -8.38
N ILE A 63 -6.63 8.26 -7.16
CA ILE A 63 -5.74 8.11 -6.00
C ILE A 63 -5.15 6.69 -5.90
N ASN A 64 -5.93 5.64 -6.18
CA ASN A 64 -5.55 4.26 -5.90
C ASN A 64 -4.88 3.53 -7.07
N HIS A 65 -5.27 3.85 -8.29
CA HIS A 65 -4.94 3.03 -9.45
C HIS A 65 -3.66 3.43 -10.16
N PRO A 66 -3.33 4.73 -10.32
CA PRO A 66 -2.09 5.13 -10.97
C PRO A 66 -0.87 4.48 -10.34
N LEU A 67 -0.07 3.86 -11.21
CA LEU A 67 1.12 3.15 -10.83
C LEU A 67 2.35 4.04 -10.87
N THR A 68 2.35 4.99 -11.80
CA THR A 68 3.41 5.96 -12.02
C THR A 68 2.92 7.38 -11.73
N VAL A 69 3.88 8.31 -11.57
CA VAL A 69 3.56 9.73 -11.43
C VAL A 69 2.87 10.25 -12.69
N ALA A 70 3.29 9.83 -13.89
CA ALA A 70 2.70 10.26 -15.15
C ALA A 70 1.23 9.84 -15.28
N GLU A 71 0.91 8.60 -14.90
CA GLU A 71 -0.48 8.13 -14.86
C GLU A 71 -1.31 8.92 -13.86
N PHE A 72 -0.74 9.25 -12.69
CA PHE A 72 -1.46 10.06 -11.70
C PHE A 72 -1.79 11.44 -12.25
N GLU A 73 -0.79 12.13 -12.81
CA GLU A 73 -0.97 13.48 -13.35
C GLU A 73 -1.99 13.47 -14.50
N SER A 74 -1.97 12.44 -15.36
CA SER A 74 -2.95 12.26 -16.43
C SER A 74 -4.36 11.97 -15.91
N CYS A 75 -4.54 11.04 -14.98
CA CYS A 75 -5.84 10.74 -14.38
C CYS A 75 -6.41 11.94 -13.61
N TRP A 76 -5.56 12.66 -12.89
CA TRP A 76 -5.95 13.86 -12.14
C TRP A 76 -6.42 14.97 -13.07
N ALA A 77 -5.65 15.29 -14.13
CA ALA A 77 -6.03 16.27 -15.13
C ALA A 77 -7.36 15.90 -15.82
N ALA A 78 -7.50 14.66 -16.29
CA ALA A 78 -8.72 14.19 -16.95
C ALA A 78 -9.96 14.29 -16.04
N MET A 79 -9.81 14.06 -14.73
CA MET A 79 -10.88 14.26 -13.76
C MET A 79 -11.25 15.75 -13.63
N LEU A 80 -10.26 16.65 -13.55
CA LEU A 80 -10.53 18.10 -13.48
C LEU A 80 -11.21 18.62 -14.74
N ASP A 81 -10.79 18.13 -15.92
CA ASP A 81 -11.41 18.45 -17.21
C ASP A 81 -12.86 17.99 -17.27
N LYS A 82 -13.13 16.73 -16.91
CA LYS A 82 -14.47 16.12 -16.97
C LYS A 82 -15.51 16.88 -16.14
N TYR A 83 -15.12 17.42 -14.99
CA TYR A 83 -16.02 18.09 -14.05
C TYR A 83 -15.86 19.62 -14.03
N SER A 84 -14.97 20.17 -14.87
CA SER A 84 -14.62 21.61 -14.90
C SER A 84 -14.20 22.15 -13.53
N LEU A 85 -13.37 21.40 -12.79
CA LEU A 85 -13.01 21.68 -11.39
C LEU A 85 -11.61 22.31 -11.20
N HIS A 86 -11.03 22.88 -12.25
CA HIS A 86 -9.68 23.46 -12.22
C HIS A 86 -9.47 24.53 -11.16
N GLU A 87 -10.50 25.34 -10.89
CA GLU A 87 -10.45 26.44 -9.92
C GLU A 87 -10.89 26.01 -8.51
N ASN A 88 -11.13 24.71 -8.29
CA ASN A 88 -11.58 24.23 -7.00
C ASN A 88 -10.44 24.26 -5.95
N VAL A 89 -10.60 25.13 -4.96
CA VAL A 89 -9.63 25.33 -3.86
C VAL A 89 -9.34 24.04 -3.08
N THR A 90 -10.34 23.18 -2.90
CA THR A 90 -10.16 21.91 -2.15
C THR A 90 -9.31 20.93 -2.94
N LEU A 91 -9.60 20.73 -4.22
CA LEU A 91 -8.79 19.84 -5.08
C LEU A 91 -7.38 20.40 -5.29
N SER A 92 -7.23 21.72 -5.42
CA SER A 92 -5.91 22.37 -5.46
C SER A 92 -5.11 22.10 -4.17
N SER A 93 -5.72 22.27 -3.00
CA SER A 93 -5.07 21.97 -1.71
C SER A 93 -4.63 20.50 -1.59
N LEU A 94 -5.46 19.57 -2.06
CA LEU A 94 -5.12 18.13 -2.09
C LEU A 94 -3.95 17.84 -3.04
N TYR A 95 -3.94 18.50 -4.19
CA TYR A 95 -2.91 18.36 -5.22
C TYR A 95 -1.55 18.91 -4.77
N ASP A 96 -1.53 20.01 -4.02
CA ASP A 96 -0.28 20.58 -3.49
C ASP A 96 0.44 19.62 -2.55
N LEU A 97 -0.33 18.85 -1.78
CA LEU A 97 0.20 17.84 -0.87
C LEU A 97 0.50 16.49 -1.55
N ARG A 98 0.19 16.30 -2.84
CA ARG A 98 0.19 14.98 -3.52
C ARG A 98 1.45 14.14 -3.27
N ARG A 99 2.62 14.76 -3.29
CA ARG A 99 3.92 14.08 -3.08
C ARG A 99 4.03 13.40 -1.71
N LYS A 100 3.27 13.86 -0.70
CA LYS A 100 3.31 13.34 0.66
C LYS A 100 2.29 12.25 0.96
N TRP A 101 1.20 12.11 0.19
CA TRP A 101 0.10 11.20 0.51
C TRP A 101 -0.38 10.31 -0.65
N ILE A 102 -0.06 10.65 -1.90
CA ILE A 102 -0.37 9.82 -3.08
C ILE A 102 0.71 8.74 -3.28
N PRO A 103 0.35 7.44 -3.23
CA PRO A 103 1.31 6.34 -3.32
C PRO A 103 2.23 6.40 -4.53
N ALA A 104 1.73 6.83 -5.70
CA ALA A 104 2.51 6.94 -6.94
C ALA A 104 3.82 7.74 -6.78
N PHE A 105 3.87 8.73 -5.88
CA PHE A 105 5.06 9.55 -5.63
C PHE A 105 6.08 8.92 -4.68
N PHE A 106 5.71 7.87 -3.93
CA PHE A 106 6.58 7.27 -2.92
C PHE A 106 6.54 5.75 -2.90
N LYS A 107 6.24 5.12 -4.03
CA LYS A 107 6.25 3.65 -4.13
C LYS A 107 7.61 3.01 -3.87
N SER A 108 8.71 3.72 -4.07
CA SER A 108 10.04 3.24 -3.68
C SER A 108 10.26 3.18 -2.16
N VAL A 109 9.39 3.83 -1.39
CA VAL A 109 9.45 3.84 0.08
C VAL A 109 8.60 2.70 0.62
N PHE A 110 9.21 1.85 1.43
CA PHE A 110 8.51 0.78 2.12
C PHE A 110 7.57 1.36 3.19
N CYS A 111 6.26 1.23 2.98
CA CYS A 111 5.22 1.64 3.91
C CYS A 111 4.44 0.45 4.49
N GLY A 112 4.75 -0.81 4.15
CA GLY A 112 4.17 -1.99 4.81
C GLY A 112 2.63 -2.06 4.79
N ARG A 113 2.02 -1.58 3.68
CA ARG A 113 0.57 -1.37 3.49
C ARG A 113 -0.06 -0.30 4.39
N MET A 114 0.73 0.51 5.08
CA MET A 114 0.28 1.68 5.82
C MET A 114 0.11 2.86 4.85
N THR A 115 -0.76 2.73 3.85
CA THR A 115 -1.14 3.87 2.99
C THR A 115 -2.25 4.71 3.63
N SER A 116 -2.88 4.20 4.69
CA SER A 116 -3.83 4.91 5.54
C SER A 116 -3.65 4.53 7.02
N THR A 117 -4.14 5.37 7.92
CA THR A 117 -4.17 5.16 9.38
C THR A 117 -5.25 4.17 9.79
N GLN A 118 -5.84 3.40 8.88
CA GLN A 118 -6.88 2.41 9.20
C GLN A 118 -6.47 1.46 10.35
N ARG A 119 -5.17 1.17 10.49
CA ARG A 119 -4.63 0.42 11.64
C ARG A 119 -4.60 1.20 12.96
N SER A 120 -4.19 2.46 12.96
CA SER A 120 -4.20 3.30 14.17
C SER A 120 -5.61 3.76 14.52
N GLU A 121 -6.50 3.98 13.56
CA GLU A 121 -7.92 4.25 13.79
C GLU A 121 -8.68 3.04 14.33
N SER A 122 -8.44 1.83 13.79
CA SER A 122 -8.98 0.61 14.38
C SER A 122 -8.51 0.46 15.83
N THR A 123 -7.23 0.74 16.09
CA THR A 123 -6.68 0.72 17.46
C THR A 123 -7.33 1.79 18.34
N ASN A 124 -7.49 3.01 17.84
CA ASN A 124 -8.15 4.11 18.56
C ASN A 124 -9.63 3.80 18.82
N ASN A 125 -10.32 3.20 17.86
CA ASN A 125 -11.71 2.78 17.98
C ASN A 125 -11.86 1.66 19.02
N MET A 126 -10.94 0.68 19.03
CA MET A 126 -10.89 -0.35 20.07
C MET A 126 -10.67 0.26 21.45
N VAL A 127 -9.75 1.21 21.58
CA VAL A 127 -9.50 1.89 22.87
C VAL A 127 -10.72 2.70 23.30
N LYS A 128 -11.35 3.46 22.40
CA LYS A 128 -12.54 4.27 22.70
C LYS A 128 -13.77 3.43 23.05
N ASN A 129 -13.97 2.30 22.39
CA ASN A 129 -15.18 1.49 22.60
C ASN A 129 -15.03 0.50 23.76
N ASP A 130 -13.84 -0.08 23.96
CA ASP A 130 -13.65 -1.16 24.93
C ASP A 130 -12.95 -0.70 26.23
N PHE A 131 -12.31 0.48 26.24
CA PHE A 131 -11.33 0.83 27.31
C PHE A 131 -11.37 2.27 27.83
N ALA A 132 -11.96 3.25 27.14
CA ALA A 132 -11.92 4.64 27.57
C ALA A 132 -13.09 5.47 27.04
N ASP A 133 -13.83 6.09 27.96
CA ASP A 133 -14.84 7.11 27.67
C ASP A 133 -14.50 8.46 28.34
N HIS A 134 -15.37 9.45 28.15
CA HIS A 134 -15.22 10.79 28.73
C HIS A 134 -15.38 10.84 30.26
N MET A 135 -15.90 9.77 30.89
CA MET A 135 -16.05 9.64 32.34
C MET A 135 -14.92 8.84 32.99
N THR A 136 -14.03 8.25 32.19
CA THR A 136 -12.95 7.39 32.66
C THR A 136 -11.86 8.25 33.31
N SER A 137 -11.69 8.08 34.62
CA SER A 137 -10.61 8.75 35.36
C SER A 137 -9.22 8.27 34.90
N ILE A 138 -8.19 9.12 35.05
CA ILE A 138 -6.83 8.85 34.55
C ILE A 138 -6.25 7.52 35.07
N HIS A 139 -6.47 7.18 36.34
CA HIS A 139 -5.95 5.92 36.90
C HIS A 139 -6.66 4.69 36.31
N MET A 140 -7.95 4.80 36.01
CA MET A 140 -8.71 3.74 35.32
C MET A 140 -8.28 3.63 33.86
N PHE A 141 -8.05 4.76 33.19
CA PHE A 141 -7.51 4.80 31.84
C PHE A 141 -6.15 4.07 31.76
N ALA A 142 -5.23 4.34 32.68
CA ALA A 142 -3.93 3.65 32.73
C ALA A 142 -4.09 2.14 32.89
N LYS A 143 -4.97 1.71 33.80
CA LYS A 143 -5.28 0.28 34.03
C LYS A 143 -5.90 -0.38 32.80
N HIS A 144 -6.81 0.30 32.12
CA HIS A 144 -7.45 -0.18 30.90
C HIS A 144 -6.46 -0.27 29.73
N MET A 145 -5.59 0.74 29.57
CA MET A 145 -4.53 0.71 28.57
C MET A 145 -3.55 -0.45 28.82
N GLN A 146 -3.20 -0.73 30.06
CA GLN A 146 -2.35 -1.88 30.39
C GLN A 146 -3.02 -3.21 30.00
N ARG A 147 -4.31 -3.39 30.30
CA ARG A 147 -5.09 -4.55 29.85
C ARG A 147 -5.16 -4.64 28.33
N PHE A 148 -5.35 -3.52 27.64
CA PHE A 148 -5.34 -3.47 26.18
C PHE A 148 -3.98 -3.93 25.61
N ILE A 149 -2.87 -3.41 26.15
CA ILE A 149 -1.51 -3.80 25.76
C ILE A 149 -1.29 -5.30 25.99
N GLU A 150 -1.71 -5.84 27.14
CA GLU A 150 -1.63 -7.27 27.42
C GLU A 150 -2.46 -8.12 26.45
N LYS A 151 -3.70 -7.71 26.17
CA LYS A 151 -4.57 -8.38 25.18
C LYS A 151 -3.88 -8.42 23.81
N ARG A 152 -3.25 -7.32 23.39
CA ARG A 152 -2.48 -7.23 22.14
C ARG A 152 -1.23 -8.11 22.16
N LYS A 153 -0.49 -8.14 23.27
CA LYS A 153 0.68 -9.03 23.44
C LYS A 153 0.28 -10.51 23.37
N ARG A 154 -0.81 -10.91 24.04
CA ARG A 154 -1.33 -12.29 23.98
C ARG A 154 -1.75 -12.67 22.56
N ALA A 155 -2.47 -11.80 21.85
CA ALA A 155 -2.84 -12.02 20.45
C ALA A 155 -1.62 -12.17 19.52
N ALA A 156 -0.62 -11.30 19.66
CA ALA A 156 0.64 -11.39 18.91
C ALA A 156 1.43 -12.67 19.24
N GLY A 157 1.44 -13.09 20.51
CA GLY A 157 2.04 -14.36 20.93
C GLY A 157 1.35 -15.56 20.29
N HIS A 158 0.02 -15.58 20.29
CA HIS A 158 -0.77 -16.63 19.64
C HIS A 158 -0.53 -16.68 18.13
N GLU A 159 -0.46 -15.53 17.44
CA GLU A 159 -0.07 -15.47 16.02
C GLU A 159 1.34 -16.00 15.80
N THR A 160 2.29 -15.67 16.67
CA THR A 160 3.69 -16.16 16.57
C THR A 160 3.75 -17.68 16.68
N LEU A 161 3.05 -18.26 17.66
CA LEU A 161 2.93 -19.71 17.82
C LEU A 161 2.29 -20.36 16.58
N GLN A 162 1.24 -19.75 16.02
CA GLN A 162 0.65 -20.23 14.77
C GLN A 162 1.60 -20.15 13.57
N CYS A 163 2.52 -19.17 13.54
CA CYS A 163 3.54 -19.07 12.48
C CYS A 163 4.63 -20.15 12.61
N GLN A 164 4.88 -20.67 13.81
CA GLN A 164 5.83 -21.78 14.04
C GLN A 164 5.26 -23.15 13.63
N SER A 165 3.94 -23.27 13.52
CA SER A 165 3.31 -24.51 13.05
C SER A 165 3.67 -24.79 11.58
N ARG A 166 3.91 -26.07 11.26
CA ARG A 166 4.34 -26.50 9.92
C ARG A 166 3.25 -26.15 8.90
N ILE A 167 3.63 -25.37 7.89
CA ILE A 167 2.74 -25.01 6.79
C ILE A 167 2.80 -26.15 5.77
N ASN A 168 1.67 -26.83 5.55
CA ASN A 168 1.51 -27.74 4.41
C ASN A 168 1.38 -26.90 3.14
N SER A 169 2.51 -26.64 2.46
CA SER A 169 2.47 -26.12 1.09
C SER A 169 1.91 -27.23 0.20
N SER A 170 0.74 -27.00 -0.38
CA SER A 170 0.14 -27.93 -1.34
C SER A 170 0.83 -27.87 -2.72
N SER A 171 1.81 -26.98 -2.89
CA SER A 171 2.51 -26.77 -4.15
C SER A 171 3.96 -27.25 -4.07
N SER A 172 4.50 -27.65 -5.22
CA SER A 172 5.90 -28.11 -5.38
C SER A 172 6.91 -26.97 -5.43
N TRP A 173 6.50 -25.71 -5.28
CA TRP A 173 7.36 -24.56 -5.53
C TRP A 173 8.20 -24.23 -4.29
N GLN A 174 9.53 -24.33 -4.42
CA GLN A 174 10.47 -24.10 -3.32
C GLN A 174 10.35 -22.68 -2.72
N PHE A 175 10.01 -21.69 -3.53
CA PHE A 175 9.81 -20.33 -3.04
C PHE A 175 8.58 -20.21 -2.11
N GLU A 176 7.53 -21.02 -2.28
CA GLU A 176 6.37 -21.02 -1.35
C GLU A 176 6.82 -21.46 0.04
N VAL A 177 7.69 -22.47 0.13
CA VAL A 177 8.26 -22.95 1.38
C VAL A 177 9.09 -21.85 2.05
N GLN A 178 9.92 -21.12 1.30
CA GLN A 178 10.70 -20.00 1.84
C GLN A 178 9.80 -18.87 2.35
N MET A 179 8.79 -18.48 1.57
CA MET A 179 7.82 -17.44 1.96
C MET A 179 7.04 -17.83 3.22
N SER A 180 6.69 -19.12 3.36
CA SER A 180 5.99 -19.64 4.54
C SER A 180 6.80 -19.50 5.84
N ARG A 181 8.13 -19.51 5.73
CA ARG A 181 9.05 -19.33 6.86
C ARG A 181 9.37 -17.86 7.13
N ALA A 182 9.44 -17.04 6.09
CA ALA A 182 9.79 -15.63 6.20
C ALA A 182 8.62 -14.73 6.65
N TYR A 183 7.39 -15.09 6.28
CA TYR A 183 6.20 -14.28 6.55
C TYR A 183 5.32 -14.87 7.65
N SER A 184 4.59 -13.99 8.35
CA SER A 184 3.52 -14.45 9.24
C SER A 184 2.44 -15.19 8.44
N ARG A 185 1.75 -16.15 9.09
CA ARG A 185 0.74 -16.99 8.45
C ARG A 185 -0.34 -16.18 7.72
N ALA A 186 -0.79 -15.08 8.29
CA ALA A 186 -1.78 -14.19 7.67
C ALA A 186 -1.24 -13.48 6.40
N VAL A 187 0.04 -13.12 6.38
CA VAL A 187 0.67 -12.52 5.19
C VAL A 187 0.95 -13.60 4.14
N PHE A 188 1.46 -14.76 4.55
CA PHE A 188 1.68 -15.90 3.67
C PHE A 188 0.39 -16.35 2.96
N LEU A 189 -0.74 -16.47 3.66
CA LEU A 189 -2.01 -16.83 3.04
C LEU A 189 -2.47 -15.82 1.98
N LYS A 190 -2.19 -14.52 2.19
CA LYS A 190 -2.45 -13.49 1.19
C LYS A 190 -1.53 -13.65 -0.02
N ILE A 191 -0.23 -13.89 0.19
CA ILE A 191 0.74 -14.16 -0.88
C ILE A 191 0.31 -15.39 -1.69
N ARG A 192 -0.10 -16.47 -1.03
CA ARG A 192 -0.58 -17.68 -1.70
C ARG A 192 -1.85 -17.40 -2.53
N GLY A 193 -2.76 -16.57 -2.02
CA GLY A 193 -3.94 -16.13 -2.76
C GLY A 193 -3.62 -15.22 -3.95
N THR A 194 -2.52 -14.46 -3.91
CA THR A 194 -2.04 -13.70 -5.08
C THR A 194 -1.33 -14.61 -6.08
N MET A 195 -0.55 -15.60 -5.62
CA MET A 195 0.11 -16.59 -6.47
C MET A 195 -0.89 -17.35 -7.37
N LYS A 196 -2.04 -17.77 -6.82
CA LYS A 196 -3.10 -18.42 -7.61
C LYS A 196 -3.64 -17.56 -8.76
N ARG A 197 -3.52 -16.24 -8.66
CA ARG A 197 -3.99 -15.28 -9.68
C ARG A 197 -2.91 -14.92 -10.70
N CYS A 198 -1.69 -15.44 -10.56
CA CYS A 198 -0.59 -15.14 -11.47
C CYS A 198 -0.78 -15.73 -12.87
N GLY A 199 -1.46 -16.88 -12.99
CA GLY A 199 -1.81 -17.46 -14.30
C GLY A 199 -2.73 -16.59 -15.16
N ALA A 200 -3.27 -15.50 -14.61
CA ALA A 200 -4.04 -14.51 -15.35
C ALA A 200 -3.17 -13.42 -16.00
N TYR A 201 -1.85 -13.58 -16.05
CA TYR A 201 -0.93 -12.66 -16.71
C TYR A 201 -0.08 -13.37 -17.77
N ARG A 202 0.13 -12.71 -18.91
CA ARG A 202 1.02 -13.13 -20.00
C ARG A 202 2.29 -12.28 -19.97
N VAL A 203 3.42 -12.95 -20.20
CA VAL A 203 4.73 -12.31 -20.40
C VAL A 203 4.99 -12.20 -21.89
N GLU A 204 5.45 -11.03 -22.32
CA GLU A 204 5.90 -10.74 -23.67
C GLU A 204 7.34 -10.24 -23.58
N THR A 205 8.22 -10.71 -24.47
CA THR A 205 9.56 -10.15 -24.65
C THR A 205 9.48 -9.04 -25.69
N ASP A 206 10.10 -7.90 -25.39
CA ASP A 206 10.22 -6.81 -26.34
C ASP A 206 11.68 -6.71 -26.79
N PRO A 207 11.99 -7.00 -28.08
CA PRO A 207 13.35 -6.93 -28.61
C PRO A 207 13.99 -5.55 -28.46
N THR A 208 13.20 -4.49 -28.30
CA THR A 208 13.68 -3.11 -28.17
C THR A 208 14.09 -2.72 -26.75
N LEU A 209 13.65 -3.46 -25.73
CA LEU A 209 13.93 -3.15 -24.33
C LEU A 209 15.27 -3.71 -23.84
N GLY A 210 15.95 -4.51 -24.67
CA GLY A 210 17.21 -5.17 -24.36
C GLY A 210 17.03 -6.44 -23.53
N ASP A 211 18.14 -7.14 -23.31
CA ASP A 211 18.14 -8.40 -22.55
C ASP A 211 17.65 -8.17 -21.11
N HIS A 212 17.03 -9.20 -20.51
CA HIS A 212 16.44 -9.18 -19.15
C HIS A 212 15.21 -8.28 -18.94
N HIS A 213 14.62 -7.72 -19.99
CA HIS A 213 13.39 -6.92 -19.90
C HIS A 213 12.18 -7.65 -20.45
N TYR A 214 11.09 -7.57 -19.70
CA TYR A 214 9.84 -8.26 -19.99
C TYR A 214 8.66 -7.29 -19.83
N LEU A 215 7.66 -7.46 -20.68
CA LEU A 215 6.37 -6.80 -20.56
C LEU A 215 5.35 -7.82 -20.03
N VAL A 216 4.66 -7.48 -18.94
CA VAL A 216 3.67 -8.37 -18.32
C VAL A 216 2.30 -7.72 -18.42
N GLN A 217 1.32 -8.44 -18.95
CA GLN A 217 -0.04 -7.93 -19.13
C GLN A 217 -1.07 -8.91 -18.58
N HIS A 218 -2.17 -8.41 -18.04
CA HIS A 218 -3.29 -9.26 -17.59
C HIS A 218 -4.06 -9.83 -18.80
N THR A 219 -4.38 -11.13 -18.76
CA THR A 219 -5.01 -11.88 -19.86
C THR A 219 -6.48 -11.50 -20.07
N SER A 220 -7.18 -11.06 -19.01
CA SER A 220 -8.57 -10.59 -19.12
C SER A 220 -8.59 -9.06 -19.24
N LYS A 221 -8.98 -8.59 -20.44
CA LYS A 221 -9.18 -7.17 -20.76
C LYS A 221 -10.51 -6.71 -20.16
N SER A 222 -10.47 -6.12 -18.97
CA SER A 222 -11.64 -5.37 -18.49
C SER A 222 -11.55 -3.95 -19.05
N ASN A 223 -12.58 -3.48 -19.74
CA ASN A 223 -12.67 -2.06 -20.13
C ASN A 223 -13.03 -1.14 -18.94
N ARG A 224 -13.32 -1.73 -17.77
CA ARG A 224 -13.76 -0.97 -16.59
C ARG A 224 -12.63 -0.23 -15.89
N TYR A 225 -11.39 -0.69 -16.04
CA TYR A 225 -10.25 -0.13 -15.33
C TYR A 225 -9.02 0.03 -16.24
N SER A 226 -8.54 1.26 -16.40
CA SER A 226 -7.38 1.60 -17.25
C SER A 226 -6.12 0.81 -16.89
N TRP A 227 -5.88 0.55 -15.59
CA TRP A 227 -4.74 -0.24 -15.11
C TRP A 227 -4.79 -1.72 -15.53
N SER A 228 -5.95 -2.26 -15.87
CA SER A 228 -6.06 -3.65 -16.36
C SER A 228 -5.56 -3.81 -17.80
N GLN A 229 -5.39 -2.70 -18.51
CA GLN A 229 -4.81 -2.64 -19.85
C GLN A 229 -3.30 -2.32 -19.83
N HIS A 230 -2.78 -1.84 -18.69
CA HIS A 230 -1.39 -1.42 -18.54
C HIS A 230 -0.45 -2.62 -18.68
N LYS A 231 0.54 -2.50 -19.57
CA LYS A 231 1.63 -3.47 -19.70
C LYS A 231 2.73 -3.07 -18.72
N PHE A 232 2.99 -3.94 -17.77
CA PHE A 232 4.00 -3.72 -16.75
C PHE A 232 5.40 -4.02 -17.29
N LYS A 233 6.31 -3.05 -17.26
CA LYS A 233 7.73 -3.27 -17.50
C LYS A 233 8.37 -3.93 -16.28
N VAL A 234 9.11 -5.00 -16.56
CA VAL A 234 9.78 -5.80 -15.53
C VAL A 234 11.20 -6.11 -15.99
N THR A 235 12.15 -5.89 -15.09
CA THR A 235 13.54 -6.26 -15.29
C THR A 235 13.82 -7.47 -14.41
N ALA A 236 14.22 -8.59 -15.02
CA ALA A 236 14.52 -9.82 -14.31
C ALA A 236 15.87 -10.36 -14.78
N ASN A 237 16.86 -10.20 -13.92
CA ASN A 237 18.20 -10.72 -14.11
C ASN A 237 18.36 -11.95 -13.21
N ALA A 238 18.26 -13.14 -13.80
CA ALA A 238 18.33 -14.41 -13.09
C ALA A 238 19.73 -14.70 -12.53
N SER A 239 20.80 -14.31 -13.23
CA SER A 239 22.19 -14.54 -12.80
C SER A 239 22.55 -13.75 -11.54
N ASN A 240 22.02 -12.53 -11.40
CA ASN A 240 22.20 -11.70 -10.21
C ASN A 240 21.06 -11.84 -9.18
N GLY A 241 20.04 -12.66 -9.47
CA GLY A 241 18.83 -12.78 -8.63
C GLY A 241 18.05 -11.47 -8.46
N SER A 242 18.20 -10.52 -9.39
CA SER A 242 17.62 -9.19 -9.29
C SER A 242 16.33 -9.12 -10.09
N TYR A 243 15.23 -8.86 -9.41
CA TYR A 243 13.90 -8.70 -10.02
C TYR A 243 13.31 -7.36 -9.62
N MET A 244 12.93 -6.54 -10.60
CA MET A 244 12.31 -5.24 -10.40
C MET A 244 11.12 -5.06 -11.32
N CYS A 245 10.00 -4.59 -10.77
CA CYS A 245 8.80 -4.27 -11.51
C CYS A 245 8.51 -2.78 -11.39
N GLU A 246 8.12 -2.13 -12.48
CA GLU A 246 7.82 -0.69 -12.46
C GLU A 246 6.67 -0.32 -11.51
N CYS A 247 5.78 -1.27 -11.21
CA CYS A 247 4.67 -1.03 -10.29
C CYS A 247 5.15 -0.77 -8.85
N LYS A 248 6.39 -1.14 -8.51
CA LYS A 248 7.05 -1.01 -7.21
C LYS A 248 6.23 -1.49 -6.01
N THR A 249 5.30 -2.41 -6.26
CA THR A 249 4.35 -2.86 -5.23
C THR A 249 5.05 -3.64 -4.13
N TRP A 250 6.06 -4.43 -4.49
CA TRP A 250 6.87 -5.19 -3.54
C TRP A 250 7.66 -4.27 -2.62
N GLU A 251 8.35 -3.30 -3.20
CA GLU A 251 9.15 -2.29 -2.52
C GLU A 251 8.28 -1.45 -1.60
N HIS A 252 7.08 -1.08 -2.04
CA HIS A 252 6.17 -0.25 -1.28
C HIS A 252 5.49 -0.99 -0.13
N THR A 253 5.06 -2.24 -0.36
CA THR A 253 4.15 -2.95 0.56
C THR A 253 4.73 -4.19 1.21
N GLY A 254 5.84 -4.72 0.68
CA GLY A 254 6.40 -6.03 1.02
C GLY A 254 5.51 -7.20 0.63
N THR A 255 4.44 -6.95 -0.14
CA THR A 255 3.59 -8.01 -0.68
C THR A 255 4.03 -8.36 -2.09
N TYR A 256 4.19 -9.65 -2.34
CA TYR A 256 4.69 -10.19 -3.59
C TYR A 256 3.80 -9.76 -4.75
N ALA A 257 4.37 -9.02 -5.70
CA ALA A 257 3.66 -8.63 -6.91
C ALA A 257 3.45 -9.87 -7.79
N TYR A 258 2.25 -10.02 -8.34
CA TYR A 258 1.84 -11.13 -9.23
C TYR A 258 2.90 -11.47 -10.29
N ILE A 259 3.56 -10.42 -10.76
CA ILE A 259 4.51 -10.35 -11.85
C ILE A 259 5.81 -11.16 -11.59
N TYR A 260 6.31 -11.22 -10.36
CA TYR A 260 7.55 -11.94 -10.07
C TYR A 260 7.36 -13.46 -10.15
N THR A 261 6.18 -13.95 -9.82
CA THR A 261 5.82 -15.37 -9.92
C THR A 261 5.72 -15.83 -11.37
N VAL A 262 5.18 -14.96 -12.24
CA VAL A 262 5.00 -15.26 -13.66
C VAL A 262 6.35 -15.26 -14.39
N ILE A 263 7.24 -14.36 -14.01
CA ILE A 263 8.59 -14.34 -14.60
C ILE A 263 9.42 -15.51 -14.08
N HIS A 264 9.32 -15.84 -12.79
CA HIS A 264 10.03 -17.01 -12.27
C HIS A 264 9.52 -18.31 -12.90
N SER A 265 8.22 -18.44 -13.19
CA SER A 265 7.68 -19.58 -13.94
C SER A 265 8.15 -19.59 -15.39
N HIS A 266 8.14 -18.44 -16.06
CA HIS A 266 8.58 -18.33 -17.46
C HIS A 266 10.08 -18.61 -17.62
N LEU A 267 10.91 -18.18 -16.65
CA LEU A 267 12.35 -18.46 -16.64
C LEU A 267 12.70 -19.90 -16.22
N LEU A 268 11.78 -20.65 -15.61
CA LEU A 268 11.95 -22.07 -15.29
C LEU A 268 11.45 -23.00 -16.42
N GLU A 269 10.66 -22.47 -17.36
CA GLU A 269 10.15 -23.18 -18.55
C GLU A 269 11.06 -23.00 -19.79
N LEU A 270 12.08 -22.13 -19.70
CA LEU A 270 13.16 -21.94 -20.68
C LEU A 270 14.41 -22.73 -20.26
#